data_AF-A0A3C2DEG6-F1
#
_entry.id   AF-A0A3C2DEG6-F1
#
_cell.length_a   1.000
_cell.length_b   1.000
_cell.length_c   1.000
_cell.angle_alpha   90.00
_cell.angle_beta   90.00
_cell.angle_gamma   90.00
#
_symmetry.space_group_name_H-M   'P 1'
#
loop_
_entity.id
_entity.type
_entity.pdbx_description
1 polymer ?
#
loop_
_entity_poly.entity_id
_entity_poly.type
_entity_poly.pdbx_seq_one_letter_code
_entity_poly.pdbx_strand_id
1 'polypeptide(L)'
;CFNSYSWVSEDRLIEIDTRVPCEGPHQYEIYLRTEHPARSGAPWPGDREMDAYARSECYATFAGFVGTIYELSELELGYLTPTRTDFEHEQAVFRGIHCYVYREDGGELVGTARDSRR
;
A
#
# COMPACT_ATOMS: atom_id res chain seq x y z
N CYS A 1 -8.93 2.72 4.87
CA CYS A 1 -8.06 3.85 5.17
C CYS A 1 -7.27 3.56 6.41
N PHE A 2 -6.09 4.13 6.52
CA PHE A 2 -5.20 3.92 7.65
C PHE A 2 -4.36 5.15 7.91
N ASN A 3 -3.89 5.23 9.16
CA ASN A 3 -2.84 6.14 9.57
C ASN A 3 -1.61 5.32 9.93
N SER A 4 -0.44 5.86 9.59
CA SER A 4 0.85 5.25 9.90
C SER A 4 1.56 6.07 10.96
N TYR A 5 2.06 5.38 11.98
CA TYR A 5 2.76 5.97 13.10
C TYR A 5 4.12 5.31 13.23
N SER A 6 5.18 6.13 13.32
CA SER A 6 6.53 5.63 13.56
C SER A 6 7.24 6.40 14.67
N TRP A 7 7.96 5.68 15.52
CA TRP A 7 8.76 6.25 16.60
C TRP A 7 9.89 5.30 17.00
N VAL A 8 10.90 5.83 17.69
CA VAL A 8 11.99 5.03 18.25
C VAL A 8 11.70 4.72 19.71
N SER A 9 11.81 3.46 20.11
CA SER A 9 11.67 2.99 21.49
C SER A 9 12.74 1.94 21.78
N GLU A 10 13.54 2.13 22.83
CA GLU A 10 14.62 1.21 23.20
C GLU A 10 15.56 0.85 22.02
N ASP A 11 15.99 1.87 21.27
CA ASP A 11 16.81 1.76 20.05
C ASP A 11 16.19 0.90 18.92
N ARG A 12 14.87 0.68 18.96
CA ARG A 12 14.11 0.02 17.90
C ARG A 12 13.18 1.02 17.22
N LEU A 13 13.16 1.00 15.89
CA LEU A 13 12.12 1.67 15.13
C LEU A 13 10.84 0.84 15.22
N ILE A 14 9.76 1.46 15.69
CA ILE A 14 8.42 0.88 15.73
C ILE A 14 7.60 1.57 14.65
N GLU A 15 6.92 0.78 13.82
CA GLU A 15 6.01 1.25 12.78
C GLU A 15 4.68 0.52 12.95
N ILE A 16 3.59 1.30 13.05
CA ILE A 16 2.24 0.77 13.24
C ILE A 16 1.28 1.45 12.27
N ASP A 17 0.59 0.62 11.48
CA ASP A 17 -0.54 1.04 10.67
C ASP A 17 -1.85 0.73 11.38
N THR A 18 -2.69 1.74 11.56
CA THR A 18 -4.00 1.60 12.21
C THR A 18 -5.10 1.85 11.21
N ARG A 19 -6.01 0.87 11.07
CA ARG A 19 -7.22 1.03 10.25
C ARG A 19 -8.12 2.10 10.86
N VAL A 20 -8.53 3.05 10.04
CA VAL A 20 -9.51 4.10 10.38
C VAL A 20 -10.65 4.15 9.34
N PRO A 21 -11.82 4.70 9.69
CA PRO A 21 -12.90 4.96 8.72
C PRO A 21 -12.43 5.91 7.61
N CYS A 22 -12.89 5.69 6.39
CA CYS A 22 -12.51 6.54 5.24
C CYS A 22 -13.34 7.82 5.15
N GLU A 23 -14.49 7.85 5.83
CA GLU A 23 -15.41 9.00 5.88
C GLU A 23 -14.81 10.18 6.65
N GLY A 24 -13.87 9.90 7.56
CA GLY A 24 -13.13 10.90 8.33
C GLY A 24 -11.73 11.17 7.78
N PRO A 25 -10.98 12.06 8.46
CA PRO A 25 -9.59 12.33 8.12
C PRO A 25 -8.72 11.08 8.25
N HIS A 26 -7.87 10.84 7.25
CA HIS A 26 -6.90 9.75 7.24
C HIS A 26 -5.72 10.07 6.34
N GLN A 27 -4.57 9.46 6.59
CA GLN A 27 -3.36 9.71 5.81
C GLN A 27 -3.34 8.91 4.50
N TYR A 28 -3.80 7.66 4.53
CA TYR A 28 -3.66 6.73 3.41
C TYR A 28 -4.95 5.96 3.14
N GLU A 29 -5.25 5.70 1.87
CA GLU A 29 -6.38 4.87 1.45
C GLU A 29 -5.93 3.70 0.57
N ILE A 30 -6.09 2.48 1.07
CA ILE A 30 -5.87 1.26 0.26
C ILE A 30 -6.96 1.16 -0.81
N TYR A 31 -6.56 1.19 -2.08
CA TYR A 31 -7.47 1.07 -3.22
C TYR A 31 -7.42 -0.29 -3.92
N LEU A 32 -6.31 -1.00 -3.79
CA LEU A 32 -6.14 -2.36 -4.30
C LEU A 32 -5.53 -3.26 -3.23
N ARG A 33 -6.09 -4.45 -3.11
CA ARG A 33 -5.48 -5.59 -2.39
C ARG A 33 -5.31 -6.70 -3.41
N THR A 34 -4.07 -7.09 -3.65
CA THR A 34 -3.73 -8.17 -4.56
C THR A 34 -2.70 -9.07 -3.89
N GLU A 35 -2.29 -10.15 -4.54
CA GLU A 35 -1.27 -11.06 -4.04
C GLU A 35 -0.21 -11.28 -5.12
N HIS A 36 1.03 -11.54 -4.68
CA HIS A 36 2.08 -11.95 -5.60
C HIS A 36 1.76 -13.35 -6.19
N PRO A 37 1.88 -13.55 -7.52
CA PRO A 37 1.38 -14.75 -8.22
C PRO A 37 2.28 -15.98 -8.03
N ALA A 38 3.27 -15.89 -7.15
CA ALA A 38 4.20 -16.97 -6.90
C ALA A 38 3.47 -18.14 -6.22
N ARG A 39 3.81 -19.36 -6.65
CA ARG A 39 3.19 -20.58 -6.14
C ARG A 39 3.46 -20.74 -4.64
N SER A 40 2.59 -21.48 -3.95
CA SER A 40 2.84 -21.86 -2.56
C SER A 40 4.21 -22.56 -2.43
N GLY A 41 4.98 -22.16 -1.42
CA GLY A 41 6.36 -22.64 -1.20
C GLY A 41 7.42 -22.06 -2.14
N ALA A 42 7.06 -21.17 -3.08
CA ALA A 42 8.06 -20.48 -3.89
C ALA A 42 8.91 -19.54 -3.00
N PRO A 43 10.24 -19.48 -3.24
CA PRO A 43 11.13 -18.59 -2.50
C PRO A 43 10.85 -17.13 -2.81
N TRP A 44 11.39 -16.24 -1.98
CA TRP A 44 11.36 -14.80 -2.20
C TRP A 44 11.92 -14.45 -3.59
N PRO A 45 11.17 -13.70 -4.42
CA PRO A 45 11.62 -13.34 -5.76
C PRO A 45 12.79 -12.34 -5.75
N GLY A 46 13.05 -11.70 -4.61
CA GLY A 46 14.02 -10.63 -4.47
C GLY A 46 13.35 -9.26 -4.46
N ASP A 47 13.95 -8.32 -3.74
CA ASP A 47 13.32 -7.03 -3.42
C ASP A 47 12.97 -6.26 -4.69
N ARG A 48 13.87 -6.25 -5.67
CA ARG A 48 13.66 -5.57 -6.96
C ARG A 48 12.48 -6.15 -7.74
N GLU A 49 12.29 -7.46 -7.72
CA GLU A 49 11.20 -8.11 -8.46
C GLU A 49 9.87 -7.87 -7.73
N MET A 50 9.85 -7.96 -6.40
CA MET A 50 8.67 -7.63 -5.60
C MET A 50 8.25 -6.17 -5.81
N ASP A 51 9.20 -5.23 -5.76
CA ASP A 51 8.94 -3.80 -5.97
C ASP A 51 8.42 -3.53 -7.39
N ALA A 52 9.01 -4.15 -8.40
CA ALA A 52 8.59 -3.98 -9.78
C ALA A 52 7.16 -4.51 -10.01
N TYR A 53 6.83 -5.66 -9.44
CA TYR A 53 5.50 -6.25 -9.52
C TYR A 53 4.47 -5.36 -8.80
N ALA A 54 4.73 -4.99 -7.54
CA ALA A 54 3.83 -4.12 -6.77
C ALA A 54 3.57 -2.79 -7.48
N ARG A 55 4.64 -2.12 -7.95
CA ARG A 55 4.53 -0.86 -8.68
C ARG A 55 3.67 -1.00 -9.94
N SER A 56 3.87 -2.06 -10.72
CA SER A 56 3.10 -2.32 -11.94
C SER A 56 1.61 -2.48 -11.64
N GLU A 57 1.25 -3.31 -10.67
CA GLU A 57 -0.14 -3.57 -10.29
C GLU A 57 -0.84 -2.32 -9.75
N CYS A 58 -0.15 -1.58 -8.89
CA CYS A 58 -0.68 -0.36 -8.28
C CYS A 58 -0.89 0.73 -9.33
N TYR A 59 0.12 1.03 -10.14
CA TYR A 59 0.01 2.03 -11.20
C TYR A 59 -1.09 1.69 -12.21
N ALA A 60 -1.19 0.43 -12.65
CA ALA A 60 -2.20 0.00 -13.61
C ALA A 60 -3.65 0.16 -13.11
N THR A 61 -3.86 0.04 -11.79
CA THR A 61 -5.20 0.07 -11.18
C THR A 61 -5.60 1.47 -10.70
N PHE A 62 -4.62 2.37 -10.50
CA PHE A 62 -4.82 3.70 -9.94
C PHE A 62 -5.97 4.47 -10.59
N ALA A 63 -5.93 4.61 -11.93
CA ALA A 63 -6.91 5.43 -12.65
C ALA A 63 -8.33 4.88 -12.56
N GLY A 64 -8.48 3.56 -12.50
CA GLY A 64 -9.77 2.91 -12.33
C GLY A 64 -10.37 3.11 -10.93
N PHE A 65 -9.55 3.43 -9.94
CA PHE A 65 -10.03 3.78 -8.60
C PHE A 65 -10.29 5.28 -8.45
N VAL A 66 -9.31 6.14 -8.77
CA VAL A 66 -9.40 7.59 -8.52
C VAL A 66 -10.31 8.29 -9.53
N GLY A 67 -10.40 7.77 -10.76
CA GLY A 67 -11.16 8.37 -11.86
C GLY A 67 -10.38 9.40 -12.69
N THR A 68 -9.07 9.55 -12.44
CA THR A 68 -8.11 10.29 -13.28
C THR A 68 -6.80 9.51 -13.37
N ILE A 69 -6.01 9.72 -14.43
CA ILE A 69 -4.69 9.07 -14.56
C ILE A 69 -3.71 9.65 -13.53
N TYR A 70 -2.73 8.85 -13.12
CA TYR A 70 -1.76 9.20 -12.09
C TYR A 70 -1.03 10.51 -12.40
N GLU A 71 -0.62 10.73 -13.66
CA GLU A 71 0.10 11.93 -14.08
C GLU A 71 -0.70 13.23 -13.97
N LEU A 72 -2.03 13.14 -13.86
CA LEU A 72 -2.93 14.30 -13.73
C LEU A 72 -3.56 14.40 -12.34
N SER A 73 -3.21 13.49 -11.43
CA SER A 73 -3.72 13.42 -10.07
C SER A 73 -2.87 14.28 -9.14
N GLU A 74 -3.49 14.93 -8.16
CA GLU A 74 -2.81 15.53 -7.01
C GLU A 74 -2.43 14.48 -5.94
N LEU A 75 -3.01 13.28 -6.05
CA LEU A 75 -2.73 12.14 -5.19
C LEU A 75 -1.54 11.33 -5.72
N GLU A 76 -0.71 10.91 -4.79
CA GLU A 76 0.39 9.98 -5.00
C GLU A 76 -0.04 8.55 -4.70
N LEU A 77 0.75 7.58 -5.17
CA LEU A 77 0.55 6.16 -4.87
C LEU A 77 1.74 5.56 -4.14
N GLY A 78 1.46 4.66 -3.21
CA GLY A 78 2.44 3.81 -2.54
C GLY A 78 1.94 2.38 -2.44
N TYR A 79 2.80 1.50 -1.93
CA TYR A 79 2.47 0.09 -1.79
C TYR A 79 3.12 -0.53 -0.56
N LEU A 80 2.36 -1.39 0.13
CA LEU A 80 2.88 -2.28 1.15
C LEU A 80 3.11 -3.66 0.52
N THR A 81 4.32 -4.17 0.67
CA THR A 81 4.72 -5.50 0.24
C THR A 81 5.00 -6.38 1.46
N PRO A 82 4.87 -7.71 1.35
CA PRO A 82 5.31 -8.59 2.41
C PRO A 82 6.81 -8.45 2.64
N THR A 83 7.28 -8.75 3.86
CA THR A 83 8.70 -9.00 4.08
C THR A 83 9.08 -10.37 3.53
N ARG A 84 10.37 -10.60 3.27
CA ARG A 84 10.87 -11.94 2.94
C ARG A 84 10.44 -12.98 3.98
N THR A 85 10.52 -12.64 5.27
CA THR A 85 10.16 -13.52 6.37
C THR A 85 8.70 -13.95 6.28
N ASP A 86 7.77 -13.02 6.06
CA ASP A 86 6.35 -13.33 5.99
C ASP A 86 5.98 -14.08 4.71
N PHE A 87 6.66 -13.77 3.60
CA PHE A 87 6.44 -14.42 2.31
C PHE A 87 6.88 -15.90 2.31
N GLU A 88 7.99 -16.19 2.98
CA GLU A 88 8.57 -17.54 3.10
C GLU A 88 8.09 -18.29 4.35
N HIS A 89 7.25 -17.67 5.20
CA HIS A 89 6.79 -18.27 6.44
C HIS A 89 5.94 -19.53 6.19
N GLU A 90 6.30 -20.68 6.76
CA GLU A 90 5.66 -21.97 6.44
C GLU A 90 4.14 -22.05 6.73
N GLN A 91 3.68 -21.41 7.80
CA GLN A 91 2.27 -21.45 8.25
C GLN A 91 1.48 -20.18 7.95
N ALA A 92 2.06 -19.00 8.23
CA ALA A 92 1.46 -17.69 8.04
C ALA A 92 1.97 -17.00 6.75
N VAL A 93 2.01 -17.74 5.63
CA VAL A 93 2.45 -17.22 4.32
C VAL A 93 1.62 -15.98 3.97
N PHE A 94 2.26 -14.82 3.93
CA PHE A 94 1.62 -13.58 3.49
C PHE A 94 2.22 -13.12 2.16
N ARG A 95 1.39 -13.09 1.12
CA ARG A 95 1.75 -12.64 -0.24
C ARG A 95 1.05 -11.35 -0.63
N GLY A 96 0.35 -10.72 0.32
CA GLY A 96 -0.53 -9.60 0.06
C GLY A 96 0.25 -8.34 -0.29
N ILE A 97 -0.16 -7.70 -1.37
CA ILE A 97 0.30 -6.39 -1.80
C ILE A 97 -0.88 -5.44 -1.67
N HIS A 98 -0.64 -4.33 -0.98
CA HIS A 98 -1.66 -3.32 -0.72
C HIS A 98 -1.25 -2.00 -1.34
N CYS A 99 -1.92 -1.60 -2.41
CA CYS A 99 -1.70 -0.31 -3.04
C CYS A 99 -2.55 0.74 -2.34
N TYR A 100 -1.96 1.89 -2.03
CA TYR A 100 -2.64 2.98 -1.36
C TYR A 100 -2.38 4.33 -2.01
N VAL A 101 -3.31 5.25 -1.85
CA VAL A 101 -3.15 6.66 -2.25
C VAL A 101 -2.93 7.55 -1.03
N TYR A 102 -2.25 8.68 -1.24
CA TYR A 102 -1.99 9.71 -0.24
C TYR A 102 -1.75 11.07 -0.91
N ARG A 103 -1.65 12.13 -0.11
CA ARG A 103 -1.30 13.47 -0.61
C ARG A 103 0.20 13.68 -0.56
N GLU A 104 0.80 14.19 -1.64
CA GLU A 104 2.24 14.48 -1.70
C GLU A 104 2.68 15.45 -0.58
N ASP A 105 1.82 16.41 -0.21
CA ASP A 105 2.08 17.40 0.82
C ASP A 105 2.02 16.86 2.27
N GLY A 106 1.73 15.57 2.45
CA GLY A 106 1.57 14.93 3.75
C GLY A 106 0.29 15.30 4.48
N GLY A 107 -0.63 16.04 3.84
CA GLY A 107 -1.93 16.36 4.37
C GLY A 107 -2.85 15.14 4.47
N GLU A 108 -3.91 15.27 5.25
CA GLU A 108 -4.94 14.23 5.36
C GLU A 108 -5.88 14.26 4.14
N LEU A 109 -6.32 13.07 3.75
CA LEU A 109 -7.49 12.83 2.92
C LEU A 109 -8.74 12.91 3.80
N VAL A 110 -9.85 13.39 3.22
CA VAL A 110 -11.18 13.29 3.82
C VAL A 110 -12.12 12.66 2.80
N GLY A 111 -12.90 11.67 3.25
CA GLY A 111 -13.71 10.84 2.36
C GLY A 111 -12.84 9.94 1.49
N THR A 112 -13.47 9.04 0.75
CA THR A 112 -12.77 8.17 -0.21
C THR A 112 -12.25 8.96 -1.40
N ALA A 113 -11.05 8.60 -1.88
CA ALA A 113 -10.49 9.05 -3.15
C ALA A 113 -11.14 8.36 -4.36
N ARG A 114 -11.97 7.33 -4.15
CA ARG A 114 -12.71 6.66 -5.21
C ARG A 114 -13.55 7.64 -6.02
N ASP A 115 -13.36 7.64 -7.34
CA ASP A 115 -14.05 8.50 -8.32
C ASP A 115 -13.96 10.00 -7.99
N SER A 116 -13.01 10.41 -7.15
CA SER A 116 -12.90 11.78 -6.68
C SER A 116 -12.30 12.72 -7.73
N ARG A 117 -11.60 12.17 -8.73
CA ARG A 117 -10.89 12.92 -9.78
C ARG A 117 -9.94 13.98 -9.21
N ARG A 118 -9.46 13.73 -8.00
CA ARG A 118 -8.34 14.43 -7.37
C ARG A 118 -7.07 14.04 -8.09
#